data_AF-A0A243CW28-F1
#
_entry.id   AF-A0A243CW28-F1
#
_cell.length_a   1.000
_cell.length_b   1.000
_cell.length_c   1.000
_cell.angle_alpha   90.00
_cell.angle_beta   90.00
_cell.angle_gamma   90.00
#
_symmetry.space_group_name_H-M   'P 1'
#
loop_
_entity.id
_entity.type
_entity.pdbx_description
1 polymer ?
#
loop_
_entity_poly.entity_id
_entity_poly.type
_entity_poly.pdbx_seq_one_letter_code
_entity_poly.pdbx_strand_id
1 'polypeptide(L)'
;MAYDKYQMAKDKLDKALKGNSAGIIMSYTVNTLEDERVRSKCAEFEGYTAYVSETLIGVNHPPFDEDCRCFATYQIEGIQKK
;
A
#
# COMPACT_ATOMS: atom_id res chain seq x y z
N MET A 1 9.10 16.78 -5.44
CA MET A 1 9.86 15.74 -4.71
C MET A 1 9.14 14.39 -4.83
N ALA A 2 8.87 13.91 -6.04
CA ALA A 2 8.13 12.66 -6.28
C ALA A 2 8.94 11.39 -5.96
N TYR A 3 10.27 11.49 -6.12
CA TYR A 3 11.22 10.38 -5.93
C TYR A 3 11.20 9.80 -4.49
N ASP A 4 10.97 10.67 -3.49
CA ASP A 4 11.00 10.29 -2.07
C ASP A 4 9.77 9.45 -1.67
N LYS A 5 8.57 9.81 -2.14
CA LYS A 5 7.33 9.07 -1.83
C LYS A 5 7.31 7.68 -2.45
N TYR A 6 7.74 7.56 -3.70
CA TYR A 6 7.79 6.27 -4.38
C TYR A 6 8.78 5.33 -3.68
N GLN A 7 9.96 5.85 -3.30
CA GLN A 7 10.95 5.08 -2.57
C GLN A 7 10.42 4.62 -1.20
N MET A 8 9.77 5.50 -0.44
CA MET A 8 9.14 5.13 0.84
C MET A 8 8.05 4.06 0.70
N ALA A 9 7.20 4.15 -0.33
CA ALA A 9 6.16 3.15 -0.57
C ALA A 9 6.76 1.80 -0.98
N LYS A 10 7.82 1.82 -1.80
CA LYS A 10 8.58 0.64 -2.17
C LYS A 10 9.22 -0.03 -0.97
N ASP A 11 9.91 0.73 -0.11
CA ASP A 11 10.57 0.18 1.08
C ASP A 11 9.57 -0.46 2.06
N LYS A 12 8.38 0.14 2.22
CA LYS A 12 7.29 -0.43 3.02
C LYS A 12 6.75 -1.72 2.41
N LEU A 13 6.52 -1.73 1.10
CA LEU A 13 6.04 -2.91 0.39
C LEU A 13 7.07 -4.05 0.46
N ASP A 14 8.34 -3.76 0.24
CA ASP A 14 9.44 -4.73 0.31
C ASP A 14 9.55 -5.34 1.71
N LYS A 15 9.36 -4.54 2.77
CA LYS A 15 9.33 -5.04 4.15
C LYS A 15 8.14 -5.98 4.39
N ALA A 16 6.97 -5.64 3.87
CA ALA A 16 5.77 -6.47 3.99
C ALA A 16 5.91 -7.78 3.19
N LEU A 17 6.45 -7.73 1.97
CA LEU A 17 6.77 -8.90 1.15
C LEU A 17 7.78 -9.83 1.83
N LYS A 18 8.82 -9.27 2.48
CA LYS A 18 9.76 -10.05 3.29
C LYS A 18 9.07 -10.76 4.45
N GLY A 19 8.15 -10.09 5.15
CA GLY A 19 7.29 -10.75 6.14
C GLY A 19 6.52 -11.93 5.56
N ASN A 20 5.93 -11.75 4.38
CA ASN A 20 5.18 -12.81 3.70
C ASN A 20 6.05 -14.00 3.28
N SER A 21 7.28 -13.75 2.83
CA SER A 21 8.24 -14.83 2.55
C SER A 21 8.62 -15.66 3.78
N ALA A 22 8.46 -15.11 4.99
CA ALA A 22 8.65 -15.80 6.27
C ALA A 22 7.40 -16.56 6.75
N GLY A 23 6.35 -16.64 5.91
CA GLY A 23 5.08 -17.31 6.22
C GLY A 23 4.03 -16.38 6.82
N ILE A 24 4.23 -15.05 6.84
CA ILE A 24 3.27 -14.10 7.42
C ILE A 24 2.32 -13.57 6.34
N ILE A 25 1.06 -13.98 6.36
CA ILE A 25 0.07 -13.42 5.43
C ILE A 25 -0.20 -11.97 5.85
N MET A 26 0.10 -11.03 4.96
CA MET A 26 -0.15 -9.61 5.16
C MET A 26 -1.13 -9.09 4.12
N SER A 27 -2.03 -8.22 4.55
CA SER A 27 -2.88 -7.42 3.68
C SER A 27 -2.55 -5.94 3.86
N TYR A 28 -3.05 -5.12 2.94
CA TYR A 28 -3.03 -3.69 3.07
C TYR A 28 -4.40 -3.11 2.76
N THR A 29 -4.70 -1.98 3.39
CA THR A 29 -5.87 -1.14 3.12
C THR A 29 -5.40 0.21 2.62
N VAL A 30 -5.92 0.66 1.49
CA VAL A 30 -5.69 2.02 0.99
C VAL A 30 -6.55 2.99 1.79
N ASN A 31 -5.91 4.03 2.32
CA ASN A 31 -6.54 5.08 3.09
C ASN A 31 -6.17 6.44 2.49
N THR A 32 -7.08 7.38 2.61
CA THR A 32 -6.92 8.77 2.18
C THR A 32 -6.89 9.70 3.39
N LEU A 33 -6.23 10.84 3.23
CA LEU A 33 -6.37 11.94 4.19
C LEU A 33 -7.57 12.79 3.79
N GLU A 34 -8.25 13.40 4.76
CA GLU A 34 -9.30 14.39 4.47
C GLU A 34 -8.66 15.74 4.10
N ASP A 35 -7.92 15.80 2.99
CA ASP A 35 -7.33 17.04 2.47
C ASP A 35 -7.58 17.23 0.96
N GLU A 36 -7.57 18.50 0.52
CA GLU A 36 -7.82 18.88 -0.89
C GLU A 36 -6.79 18.31 -1.89
N ARG A 37 -5.72 17.68 -1.41
CA ARG A 37 -4.67 17.07 -2.26
C ARG A 37 -4.94 15.58 -2.53
N VAL A 38 -5.98 15.00 -1.95
CA VAL A 38 -6.46 13.68 -2.34
C VAL A 38 -7.15 13.76 -3.69
N ARG A 39 -6.56 13.09 -4.68
CA ARG A 39 -7.08 13.04 -6.05
C ARG A 39 -8.18 12.00 -6.18
N SER A 40 -9.02 12.12 -7.20
CA SER A 40 -10.16 11.22 -7.44
C SER A 40 -9.78 9.73 -7.46
N LYS A 41 -8.62 9.38 -8.04
CA LYS A 41 -8.13 8.00 -8.07
C LYS A 41 -7.86 7.45 -6.65
N CYS A 42 -7.48 8.30 -5.72
CA CYS A 42 -7.25 7.88 -4.34
C CYS A 42 -8.55 7.63 -3.58
N ALA A 43 -9.59 8.45 -3.86
CA ALA A 43 -10.93 8.24 -3.34
C ALA A 43 -11.60 6.97 -3.93
N GLU A 44 -11.32 6.64 -5.20
CA GLU A 44 -11.79 5.40 -5.84
C GLU A 44 -11.29 4.15 -5.12
N PHE A 45 -10.06 4.20 -4.62
CA PHE A 45 -9.44 3.09 -3.88
C PHE A 45 -9.58 3.24 -2.36
N GLU A 46 -10.31 4.22 -1.84
CA GLU A 46 -10.48 4.37 -0.38
C GLU A 46 -11.17 3.12 0.21
N GLY A 47 -10.54 2.51 1.21
CA GLY A 47 -11.01 1.26 1.82
C GLY A 47 -10.70 0.00 1.00
N TYR A 48 -10.05 0.12 -0.16
CA TYR A 48 -9.63 -1.05 -0.95
C TYR A 48 -8.64 -1.90 -0.16
N THR A 49 -8.94 -3.18 -0.03
CA THR A 49 -8.11 -4.16 0.66
C THR A 49 -7.59 -5.22 -0.30
N ALA A 50 -6.32 -5.57 -0.19
CA ALA A 50 -5.73 -6.67 -0.95
C ALA A 50 -4.54 -7.29 -0.22
N TYR A 51 -4.15 -8.49 -0.65
CA TYR A 51 -2.96 -9.14 -0.14
C TYR A 51 -1.69 -8.49 -0.66
N VAL A 52 -0.69 -8.37 0.22
CA VAL A 52 0.63 -7.82 -0.12
C VAL A 52 1.30 -8.61 -1.25
N SER A 53 1.02 -9.91 -1.37
CA SER A 53 1.57 -10.77 -2.42
C SER A 53 1.13 -10.41 -3.84
N GLU A 54 -0.01 -9.72 -3.99
CA GLU A 54 -0.61 -9.38 -5.29
C GLU A 54 -0.48 -7.88 -5.61
N THR A 55 0.43 -7.20 -4.91
CA THR A 55 0.52 -5.75 -4.89
C THR A 55 1.41 -5.20 -6.01
N LEU A 56 0.92 -4.17 -6.71
CA LEU A 56 1.61 -3.40 -7.74
C LEU A 56 1.48 -1.89 -7.46
N ILE A 57 2.60 -1.25 -7.16
CA ILE A 57 2.67 0.20 -6.88
C ILE A 57 2.20 0.99 -8.11
N GLY A 58 1.32 1.98 -7.90
CA GLY A 58 0.75 2.82 -8.94
C GLY A 58 -0.49 2.24 -9.63
N VAL A 59 -0.77 0.93 -9.43
CA VAL A 59 -1.91 0.21 -10.02
C VAL A 59 -2.99 -0.02 -8.97
N ASN A 60 -2.71 -0.88 -7.98
CA ASN A 60 -3.65 -1.23 -6.89
C ASN A 60 -3.11 -0.82 -5.51
N HIS A 61 -1.93 -0.19 -5.46
CA HIS A 61 -1.30 0.25 -4.23
C HIS A 61 -0.67 1.64 -4.39
N PRO A 62 -0.84 2.53 -3.40
CA PRO A 62 -0.32 3.89 -3.48
C PRO A 62 1.22 3.94 -3.48
N PRO A 63 1.83 5.03 -4.00
CA PRO A 63 1.18 6.21 -4.59
C PRO A 63 0.64 5.95 -6.00
N PHE A 64 -0.58 6.44 -6.30
CA PHE A 64 -1.22 6.31 -7.61
C PHE A 64 -0.88 7.43 -8.60
N ASP A 65 -0.54 8.61 -8.08
CA ASP A 65 -0.16 9.83 -8.80
C ASP A 65 0.96 10.53 -8.02
N GLU A 66 1.81 11.31 -8.71
CA GLU A 66 3.02 11.93 -8.13
C GLU A 66 2.73 12.86 -6.93
N ASP A 67 1.53 13.43 -6.85
CA ASP A 67 1.12 14.38 -5.81
C ASP A 67 -0.07 13.94 -4.95
N CYS A 68 -0.64 12.74 -5.18
CA CYS A 68 -1.74 12.30 -4.33
C CYS A 68 -1.27 11.95 -2.91
N ARG A 69 -2.10 12.27 -1.92
CA ARG A 69 -1.88 11.98 -0.49
C ARG A 69 -2.71 10.80 0.02
N CYS A 70 -2.70 9.69 -0.72
CA CYS A 70 -3.14 8.39 -0.20
C CYS A 70 -1.96 7.61 0.39
N PHE A 71 -2.27 6.69 1.30
CA PHE A 71 -1.30 5.80 1.91
C PHE A 71 -1.90 4.42 2.13
N ALA A 72 -1.03 3.41 2.26
CA ALA A 72 -1.45 2.05 2.60
C ALA A 72 -1.16 1.78 4.07
N THR A 73 -2.13 1.21 4.77
CA THR A 73 -1.98 0.66 6.12
C THR A 73 -1.91 -0.85 6.01
N TYR A 74 -0.91 -1.46 6.64
CA TYR A 74 -0.68 -2.89 6.54
C TYR A 74 -1.13 -3.60 7.81
N GLN A 75 -1.69 -4.79 7.67
CA GLN A 75 -2.09 -5.63 8.78
C GLN A 75 -1.67 -7.08 8.55
N ILE A 76 -1.41 -7.80 9.65
CA ILE A 76 -1.10 -9.23 9.62
C ILE A 76 -2.43 -9.98 9.70
N GLU A 77 -2.73 -10.76 8.67
CA GLU A 77 -3.94 -11.60 8.60
C GLU A 77 -3.69 -12.96 9.28
N GLY A 78 -2.46 -13.43 9.27
CA GLY A 78 -2.12 -14.71 9.88
C GLY A 78 -0.69 -15.17 9.58
N ILE A 79 -0.38 -16.37 10.04
CA ILE A 79 0.91 -17.02 9.81
C ILE A 79 0.63 -18.41 9.23
N GLN A 80 1.09 -18.68 8.01
CA GLN A 80 1.17 -20.03 7.47
C GLN A 80 2.31 -20.78 8.16
N LYS A 81 1.95 -21.85 8.88
CA LYS A 81 2.93 -22.85 9.30
C LYS A 81 3.37 -23.62 8.04
N LYS A 82 4.67 -23.56 7.75
CA LYS A 82 5.32 -24.43 6.76
C LYS A 82 5.30 -25.88 7.24
#